data_AF-A0A352Z215-F1
#
_entry.id   AF-A0A352Z215-F1
#
_cell.length_a   1.000
_cell.length_b   1.000
_cell.length_c   1.000
_cell.angle_alpha   90.00
_cell.angle_beta   90.00
_cell.angle_gamma   90.00
#
_symmetry.space_group_name_H-M   'P 1'
#
loop_
_entity.id
_entity.type
_entity.pdbx_description
1 polymer ?
#
loop_
_entity_poly.entity_id
_entity_poly.type
_entity_poly.pdbx_seq_one_letter_code
_entity_poly.pdbx_strand_id
1 'polypeptide(L)'
;MESKEIVVEKLTNLCRDLDRKYERLRVDYENIKDEYAGSPTFTNHRRLHAVHSRLIKCSEELSESQNRLIEAYWSYFGVKHWQFRLNGDKKPMVRA
;
A
#
# COMPACT_ATOMS: atom_id res chain seq x y z
N MET A 1 -23.09 13.92 -3.01
CA MET A 1 -21.85 13.60 -2.27
C MET A 1 -21.93 12.15 -1.86
N GLU A 2 -20.88 11.36 -2.11
CA GLU A 2 -20.82 9.96 -1.70
C GLU A 2 -20.78 9.86 -0.16
N SER A 3 -21.43 8.85 0.42
CA SER A 3 -21.39 8.63 1.88
C SER A 3 -19.97 8.25 2.32
N LYS A 4 -19.51 8.81 3.44
CA LYS A 4 -18.19 8.49 4.01
C LYS A 4 -18.02 6.98 4.28
N GLU A 5 -19.11 6.29 4.63
CA GLU A 5 -19.11 4.83 4.84
C GLU A 5 -18.80 4.07 3.55
N ILE A 6 -19.40 4.49 2.43
CA ILE A 6 -19.17 3.89 1.10
C ILE A 6 -17.70 4.08 0.69
N VAL A 7 -17.12 5.24 0.98
CA VAL A 7 -15.70 5.51 0.69
C VAL A 7 -14.78 4.58 1.49
N VAL A 8 -15.05 4.42 2.79
CA VAL A 8 -14.29 3.50 3.67
C VAL A 8 -14.43 2.05 3.21
N GLU A 9 -15.64 1.61 2.86
CA GLU A 9 -15.90 0.26 2.37
C GLU A 9 -15.15 -0.01 1.06
N LYS A 10 -15.22 0.91 0.09
CA LYS A 10 -14.49 0.80 -1.19
C LYS A 10 -12.99 0.70 -0.98
N LEU A 11 -12.41 1.56 -0.13
CA LEU A 11 -10.97 1.54 0.16
C LEU A 11 -10.57 0.27 0.92
N THR A 12 -11.42 -0.25 1.81
CA THR A 12 -11.19 -1.52 2.51
C THR A 12 -11.15 -2.69 1.52
N ASN A 13 -12.09 -2.74 0.58
CA ASN A 13 -12.12 -3.78 -0.44
C ASN A 13 -10.91 -3.67 -1.39
N LEU A 14 -10.53 -2.46 -1.78
CA LEU A 14 -9.33 -2.21 -2.57
C LEU A 14 -8.06 -2.71 -1.87
N CYS A 15 -7.88 -2.41 -0.59
CA CYS A 15 -6.73 -2.89 0.18
C CYS A 15 -6.69 -4.42 0.23
N ARG A 16 -7.84 -5.08 0.47
CA ARG A 16 -7.94 -6.55 0.48
C ARG A 16 -7.58 -7.17 -0.87
N ASP A 17 -8.02 -6.55 -1.97
CA ASP A 17 -7.71 -7.04 -3.31
C ASP A 17 -6.22 -6.85 -3.67
N LEU A 18 -5.63 -5.72 -3.25
CA LEU A 18 -4.20 -5.47 -3.40
C LEU A 18 -3.36 -6.43 -2.55
N ASP A 19 -3.75 -6.74 -1.31
CA ASP A 19 -3.09 -7.76 -0.48
C ASP A 19 -3.10 -9.13 -1.18
N ARG A 20 -4.27 -9.57 -1.68
CA ARG A 20 -4.39 -10.83 -2.42
C ARG A 20 -3.56 -10.85 -3.72
N LYS A 21 -3.42 -9.70 -4.38
CA LYS A 21 -2.59 -9.55 -5.58
C LYS A 21 -1.11 -9.61 -5.22
N TYR A 22 -0.71 -8.95 -4.14
CA TYR A 22 0.66 -8.97 -3.63
C TYR A 22 1.09 -10.39 -3.28
N GLU A 23 0.28 -11.14 -2.54
CA GLU A 23 0.64 -12.51 -2.15
C GLU A 23 0.76 -13.45 -3.37
N ARG A 24 -0.13 -13.30 -4.37
CA ARG A 24 0.00 -14.02 -5.64
C ARG A 24 1.32 -13.71 -6.36
N LEU A 25 1.68 -12.43 -6.46
CA LEU A 25 2.94 -12.02 -7.07
C LEU A 25 4.17 -12.47 -6.27
N ARG A 26 4.05 -12.58 -4.94
CA ARG A 26 5.11 -13.07 -4.06
C ARG A 26 5.38 -14.55 -4.29
N VAL A 27 4.31 -15.35 -4.39
CA VAL A 27 4.42 -16.77 -4.74
C VAL A 27 5.04 -16.94 -6.13
N ASP A 28 4.59 -16.16 -7.13
CA ASP A 28 5.19 -16.18 -8.47
C ASP A 28 6.68 -15.81 -8.44
N TYR A 29 7.06 -14.83 -7.62
CA TYR A 29 8.46 -14.41 -7.47
C TYR A 29 9.32 -15.53 -6.89
N GLU A 30 8.89 -16.19 -5.81
CA GLU A 30 9.65 -17.29 -5.22
C GLU A 30 9.78 -18.47 -6.20
N ASN A 31 8.72 -18.82 -6.92
CA ASN A 31 8.77 -19.86 -7.95
C ASN A 31 9.79 -19.54 -9.06
N ILE A 32 9.78 -18.31 -9.59
CA ILE A 32 10.70 -17.91 -10.66
C ILE A 32 12.13 -17.74 -10.12
N LYS A 33 12.28 -17.35 -8.86
CA LYS A 33 13.59 -17.25 -8.19
C LYS A 33 14.22 -18.64 -8.06
N ASP A 34 13.43 -19.65 -7.70
CA ASP A 34 13.88 -21.04 -7.67
C ASP A 34 14.25 -21.55 -9.08
N GLU A 35 13.42 -21.24 -10.10
CA GLU A 35 13.74 -21.53 -11.50
C GLU A 35 15.05 -20.86 -11.96
N TYR A 36 15.27 -19.61 -11.57
CA TYR A 36 16.50 -18.85 -11.89
C TYR A 36 17.72 -19.40 -11.15
N ALA A 37 17.57 -19.79 -9.88
CA ALA A 37 18.64 -20.39 -9.09
C ALA A 37 19.07 -21.76 -9.68
N GLY A 38 18.11 -22.55 -10.15
CA GLY A 38 18.37 -23.82 -10.83
C GLY A 38 18.89 -23.65 -12.27
N SER A 39 18.50 -22.58 -12.95
CA SER A 39 18.88 -22.28 -14.33
C SER A 39 19.01 -20.77 -14.59
N PRO A 40 20.21 -20.19 -14.39
CA PRO A 40 20.42 -18.75 -14.46
C PRO A 40 20.54 -18.25 -15.90
N THR A 41 19.46 -18.36 -16.66
CA THR A 41 19.37 -17.87 -18.04
C THR A 41 18.95 -16.40 -18.08
N PHE A 42 19.28 -15.71 -19.17
CA PHE A 42 18.81 -14.33 -19.41
C PHE A 42 17.27 -14.24 -19.42
N THR A 43 16.60 -15.27 -19.97
CA THR A 43 15.14 -15.37 -19.97
C THR A 43 14.58 -15.44 -18.55
N ASN A 44 15.14 -16.29 -17.69
CA ASN A 44 14.70 -16.43 -16.30
C ASN A 44 14.99 -15.17 -15.49
N HIS A 45 16.15 -14.53 -15.69
CA HIS A 45 16.46 -13.23 -15.10
C HIS A 45 15.42 -12.17 -15.49
N ARG A 46 15.06 -12.09 -16.77
CA ARG A 46 14.06 -11.12 -17.25
C ARG A 46 12.67 -11.38 -16.65
N ARG A 47 12.28 -12.65 -16.52
CA ARG A 47 11.01 -13.04 -15.86
C ARG A 47 11.03 -12.66 -14.38
N LEU A 48 12.12 -12.97 -13.67
CA LEU A 48 12.29 -12.64 -12.26
C LEU A 48 12.21 -11.13 -12.02
N HIS A 49 12.95 -10.34 -12.81
CA HIS A 49 12.93 -8.89 -12.75
C HIS A 49 11.52 -8.33 -13.04
N ALA A 50 10.82 -8.87 -14.03
CA ALA A 50 9.47 -8.42 -14.38
C ALA A 50 8.47 -8.63 -13.24
N VAL A 51 8.49 -9.79 -12.57
CA VAL A 51 7.62 -10.05 -11.41
C VAL A 51 8.05 -9.19 -10.22
N HIS A 52 9.35 -9.01 -10.00
CA HIS A 52 9.87 -8.14 -8.95
C HIS A 52 9.39 -6.68 -9.11
N SER A 53 9.46 -6.12 -10.32
CA SER A 53 8.94 -4.77 -10.58
C SER A 53 7.43 -4.66 -10.33
N ARG A 54 6.66 -5.71 -10.62
CA ARG A 54 5.21 -5.74 -10.34
C ARG A 54 4.92 -5.83 -8.84
N LEU A 55 5.73 -6.58 -8.08
CA LEU A 55 5.64 -6.66 -6.63
C LEU A 55 5.86 -5.30 -5.97
N ILE A 56 6.92 -4.59 -6.38
CA ILE A 56 7.24 -3.26 -5.84
C ILE A 56 6.06 -2.32 -6.07
N LYS A 57 5.56 -2.22 -7.32
CA LYS A 57 4.40 -1.37 -7.63
C LYS A 57 3.17 -1.74 -6.83
N CYS A 58 2.87 -3.03 -6.67
CA CYS A 58 1.74 -3.49 -5.87
C CYS A 58 1.89 -3.11 -4.39
N SER A 59 3.11 -3.17 -3.84
CA SER A 59 3.41 -2.75 -2.47
C SER A 59 3.23 -1.24 -2.28
N GLU A 60 3.66 -0.44 -3.25
CA GLU A 60 3.49 1.02 -3.25
C GLU A 60 2.00 1.39 -3.33
N GLU A 61 1.25 0.79 -4.26
CA GLU A 61 -0.20 0.96 -4.41
C GLU A 61 -0.96 0.58 -3.12
N LEU A 62 -0.56 -0.51 -2.46
CA LEU A 62 -1.15 -0.97 -1.20
C LEU A 62 -0.90 0.03 -0.07
N SER A 63 0.35 0.47 0.10
CA SER A 63 0.72 1.48 1.10
C SER A 63 -0.04 2.78 0.92
N GLU A 64 -0.15 3.27 -0.32
CA GLU A 64 -0.94 4.46 -0.63
C GLU A 64 -2.43 4.26 -0.32
N SER A 65 -2.99 3.12 -0.69
CA SER A 65 -4.40 2.79 -0.43
C SER A 65 -4.70 2.66 1.06
N GLN A 66 -3.78 2.08 1.84
CA GLN A 66 -3.89 1.99 3.29
C GLN A 66 -3.85 3.38 3.94
N ASN A 67 -2.97 4.28 3.49
CA ASN A 67 -2.93 5.65 3.98
C ASN A 67 -4.25 6.39 3.70
N ARG A 68 -4.78 6.26 2.47
CA ARG A 68 -6.09 6.83 2.12
C ARG A 68 -7.22 6.24 2.96
N LEU A 69 -7.17 4.95 3.27
CA LEU A 69 -8.16 4.30 4.14
C LEU A 69 -8.10 4.85 5.57
N ILE A 70 -6.90 5.03 6.13
CA ILE A 70 -6.70 5.64 7.45
C ILE A 70 -7.28 7.06 7.48
N GLU A 71 -6.98 7.87 6.47
CA GLU A 71 -7.54 9.23 6.33
C GLU A 71 -9.07 9.22 6.24
N ALA A 72 -9.64 8.27 5.48
CA ALA A 72 -11.08 8.12 5.35
C ALA A 72 -11.74 7.74 6.68
N TYR A 73 -11.15 6.81 7.44
CA TYR A 73 -11.62 6.46 8.79
C TYR A 73 -11.58 7.66 9.73
N TRP A 74 -10.48 8.42 9.74
CA TRP A 74 -10.39 9.63 10.58
C TRP A 74 -11.46 10.66 10.21
N SER A 75 -11.68 10.89 8.90
CA SER A 75 -12.74 11.76 8.40
C SER A 75 -14.15 11.26 8.79
N TYR A 76 -14.37 9.96 8.80
CA TYR A 76 -15.62 9.34 9.23
C TYR A 76 -15.90 9.61 10.72
N PHE A 77 -14.92 9.41 11.60
CA PHE A 77 -15.06 9.67 13.04
C PHE A 77 -14.93 11.15 13.44
N GLY A 78 -14.76 12.07 12.48
CA GLY A 78 -14.65 13.51 12.75
C GLY A 78 -13.32 13.93 13.38
N VAL A 79 -12.30 13.08 13.34
CA VAL A 79 -10.97 13.35 13.88
C VAL A 79 -10.15 14.15 12.86
N LYS A 80 -9.65 15.32 13.27
CA LYS A 80 -8.86 16.20 12.39
C LYS A 80 -7.37 15.86 12.47
N HIS A 81 -6.75 15.67 11.30
CA HIS A 81 -5.35 15.28 11.08
C HIS A 81 -4.28 16.14 11.82
N TRP A 82 -4.60 17.36 12.27
CA TRP A 82 -3.64 18.23 12.98
C TRP A 82 -3.37 17.80 14.43
N GLN A 83 -4.23 16.98 15.04
CA GLN A 83 -4.07 16.52 16.43
C GLN A 83 -2.93 15.51 16.62
N PHE A 84 -2.40 14.95 15.53
CA PHE A 84 -1.36 13.93 15.55
C PHE A 84 -0.13 14.32 14.72
N ARG A 85 0.11 15.63 14.51
CA ARG A 85 1.46 16.04 14.09
C ARG A 85 2.42 15.53 15.17
N LEU A 86 3.30 14.59 14.80
CA LEU A 86 4.47 14.23 15.60
C LEU A 86 5.09 15.53 16.10
N ASN A 87 5.35 15.62 17.41
CA ASN A 87 5.79 16.81 18.16
C ASN A 87 7.10 17.48 17.67
N GLY A 88 7.52 17.29 16.42
CA GLY A 88 8.66 17.91 15.77
C GLY A 88 8.42 19.33 15.24
N ASP A 89 7.17 19.73 15.00
CA ASP A 89 6.85 21.09 14.51
C ASP A 89 6.28 21.97 15.63
N LYS A 90 7.16 22.39 16.55
CA LYS A 90 6.85 23.45 17.52
C LYS A 90 6.79 24.81 16.81
N LYS A 91 5.58 25.30 16.52
CA LYS A 91 5.34 26.75 16.45
C LYS A 91 4.61 27.21 17.72
N PRO A 92 5.00 28.34 18.34
CA PRO A 92 4.43 28.79 19.60
C PRO A 92 3.01 29.32 19.35
N MET A 93 2.01 28.70 19.97
CA MET A 93 0.67 29.27 20.05
C MET A 93 0.70 30.50 20.97
N VAL A 94 0.46 31.68 20.40
CA VAL A 94 0.05 32.87 21.15
C VAL A 94 -1.47 32.75 21.37
N ARG A 95 -1.89 32.76 22.65
CA ARG A 95 -3.30 32.82 23.04
C ARG A 95 -3.77 34.28 23.00
N ALA A 96 -4.98 34.48 22.48
CA ALA A 96 -5.77 35.70 22.67
C ALA A 96 -6.30 35.78 24.11
#